data_AF-A0A2G6KCF2-F1
#
_entry.id   AF-A0A2G6KCF2-F1
#
_cell.length_a   1.000
_cell.length_b   1.000
_cell.length_c   1.000
_cell.angle_alpha   90.00
_cell.angle_beta   90.00
_cell.angle_gamma   90.00
#
_symmetry.space_group_name_H-M   'P 1'
#
loop_
_entity.id
_entity.type
_entity.pdbx_description
1 polymer ?
#
loop_
_entity_poly.entity_id
_entity_poly.type
_entity_poly.pdbx_seq_one_letter_code
_entity_poly.pdbx_strand_id
1 'polypeptide(L)'
;MDVQALFTDESENMYVHTTFPKGRPLTGRTLLLLTQPSVAILAIMFVFMQWHIPTTVRVSVTYEAEDIEHVDSIIDSMKIGEFPSALIKTFLIHYPDFPKSRPITMTNITRIDVRPAGTLKVEAVGQDIHQQEMRFQFDGIVELFRVRTATKNRDLLLTRFDRLLHSQKALLGLLMLWLVFTGIGWFKVYKGLLKS
;
A
#
# COMPACT_ATOMS: atom_id res chain seq x y z
N MET A 1 -82.54 38.03 7.43
CA MET A 1 -82.46 36.59 7.11
C MET A 1 -81.01 36.19 7.20
N ASP A 2 -80.78 35.29 8.15
CA ASP A 2 -79.66 34.39 8.41
C ASP A 2 -78.23 34.93 8.60
N VAL A 3 -77.91 34.97 9.90
CA VAL A 3 -76.61 34.84 10.55
C VAL A 3 -76.21 33.36 10.58
N GLN A 4 -74.99 33.04 10.15
CA GLN A 4 -74.07 32.03 10.71
C GLN A 4 -72.66 32.59 10.42
N ALA A 5 -71.84 33.11 11.33
CA ALA A 5 -71.49 32.76 12.71
C ALA A 5 -70.93 31.35 12.86
N LEU A 6 -69.60 31.22 12.80
CA LEU A 6 -68.80 30.48 13.78
C LEU A 6 -67.37 31.08 13.75
N PHE A 7 -67.09 32.03 14.64
CA PHE A 7 -66.40 31.85 15.94
C PHE A 7 -64.88 31.67 15.76
N THR A 8 -64.11 32.76 15.89
CA THR A 8 -63.43 33.25 17.12
C THR A 8 -62.11 32.51 17.35
N ASP A 9 -61.06 33.08 17.93
CA ASP A 9 -60.85 34.35 18.62
C ASP A 9 -59.36 34.67 18.54
N GLU A 10 -59.05 35.92 18.86
CA GLU A 10 -57.79 36.45 19.36
C GLU A 10 -56.65 35.45 19.64
N SER A 11 -55.46 35.75 19.10
CA SER A 11 -54.32 36.04 19.96
C SER A 11 -53.12 36.51 19.13
N GLU A 12 -52.64 37.69 19.52
CA GLU A 12 -51.23 37.97 19.75
C GLU A 12 -50.18 37.42 18.79
N ASN A 13 -49.41 38.36 18.24
CA ASN A 13 -47.95 38.33 18.28
C ASN A 13 -47.30 36.95 18.16
N MET A 14 -46.90 36.57 16.96
CA MET A 14 -45.50 36.21 16.80
C MET A 14 -45.08 36.35 15.34
N TYR A 15 -44.40 37.45 15.06
CA TYR A 15 -43.36 37.45 14.04
C TYR A 15 -42.36 36.37 14.42
N VAL A 16 -42.55 35.13 13.97
CA VAL A 16 -41.45 34.20 13.87
C VAL A 16 -40.69 34.57 12.61
N HIS A 17 -39.98 35.69 12.69
CA HIS A 17 -38.71 35.79 12.00
C HIS A 17 -37.88 34.63 12.55
N THR A 18 -37.90 33.48 11.86
CA THR A 18 -36.76 32.58 11.89
C THR A 18 -35.63 33.33 11.19
N THR A 19 -35.04 34.27 11.93
CA THR A 19 -33.65 34.65 11.69
C THR A 19 -32.86 33.38 11.93
N PHE A 20 -32.69 32.57 10.88
CA PHE A 20 -31.44 31.85 10.73
C PHE A 20 -30.38 32.90 10.98
N PRO A 21 -29.49 32.74 11.99
CA PRO A 21 -28.33 33.60 12.06
C PRO A 21 -27.70 33.51 10.67
N LYS A 22 -27.54 34.66 10.01
CA LYS A 22 -26.77 34.80 8.77
C LYS A 22 -25.37 34.27 9.11
N GLY A 23 -25.21 32.96 9.04
CA GLY A 23 -23.94 32.28 9.18
C GLY A 23 -23.14 32.85 8.04
N ARG A 24 -22.19 33.73 8.38
CA ARG A 24 -21.24 34.26 7.40
C ARG A 24 -20.74 33.05 6.62
N PRO A 25 -20.76 33.07 5.28
CA PRO A 25 -20.36 31.91 4.51
C PRO A 25 -19.00 31.50 5.05
N LEU A 26 -18.86 30.24 5.49
CA LEU A 26 -17.57 29.63 5.74
C LEU A 26 -16.76 29.88 4.48
N THR A 27 -15.94 30.93 4.49
CA THR A 27 -15.20 31.41 3.33
C THR A 27 -14.43 30.21 2.79
N GLY A 28 -14.35 30.03 1.46
CA GLY A 28 -13.64 28.89 0.87
C GLY A 28 -12.22 28.67 1.43
N ARG A 29 -11.60 29.72 2.00
CA ARG A 29 -10.38 29.65 2.84
C ARG A 29 -10.45 28.72 4.05
N THR A 30 -11.55 28.69 4.80
CA THR A 30 -11.72 27.81 5.97
C THR A 30 -11.85 26.35 5.53
N LEU A 31 -12.59 26.11 4.44
CA LEU A 31 -12.70 24.80 3.80
C LEU A 31 -11.35 24.33 3.23
N LEU A 32 -10.57 25.25 2.63
CA LEU A 32 -9.20 24.99 2.17
C LEU A 32 -8.25 24.66 3.34
N LEU A 33 -8.33 25.38 4.46
CA LEU A 33 -7.52 25.10 5.66
C LEU A 33 -7.81 23.73 6.28
N LEU A 34 -9.07 23.28 6.22
CA LEU A 34 -9.49 21.96 6.72
C LEU A 34 -9.11 20.81 5.78
N THR A 35 -9.05 21.06 4.47
CA THR A 35 -8.74 20.03 3.46
C THR A 35 -7.25 19.87 3.17
N GLN A 36 -6.44 20.91 3.40
CA GLN A 36 -4.98 20.88 3.22
C GLN A 36 -4.25 19.70 3.89
N PRO A 37 -4.46 19.39 5.19
CA PRO A 37 -3.76 18.27 5.83
C PRO A 37 -4.15 16.91 5.22
N SER A 38 -5.41 16.74 4.83
CA SER A 38 -5.89 15.50 4.20
C SER A 38 -5.31 15.33 2.80
N VAL A 39 -5.26 16.40 2.00
CA VAL A 39 -4.64 16.38 0.67
C VAL A 39 -3.14 16.10 0.75
N ALA A 40 -2.45 16.71 1.72
CA ALA A 40 -1.03 16.46 1.96
C ALA A 40 -0.76 14.99 2.35
N ILE A 41 -1.59 14.42 3.22
CA ILE A 41 -1.48 12.99 3.58
C ILE A 41 -1.73 12.09 2.38
N LEU A 42 -2.76 12.38 1.56
CA LEU A 42 -3.02 11.61 0.34
C LEU A 42 -1.83 11.67 -0.64
N ALA A 43 -1.23 12.85 -0.81
CA ALA A 43 -0.04 12.99 -1.65
C ALA A 43 1.15 12.18 -1.10
N ILE A 44 1.40 12.23 0.21
CA ILE A 44 2.46 11.43 0.86
C ILE A 44 2.18 9.93 0.71
N MET A 45 0.93 9.50 0.91
CA MET A 45 0.53 8.10 0.72
C MET A 45 0.77 7.65 -0.71
N PHE A 46 0.42 8.48 -1.70
CA PHE A 46 0.65 8.17 -3.11
C PHE A 46 2.14 8.03 -3.42
N VAL A 47 2.99 8.93 -2.92
CA VAL A 47 4.44 8.83 -3.04
C VAL A 47 4.94 7.52 -2.40
N PHE A 48 4.45 7.16 -1.21
CA PHE A 48 4.84 5.92 -0.53
C PHE A 48 4.38 4.65 -1.24
N MET A 49 3.25 4.70 -1.96
CA MET A 49 2.79 3.60 -2.80
C MET A 49 3.65 3.40 -4.04
N GLN A 50 4.27 4.47 -4.57
CA GLN A 50 5.14 4.38 -5.75
C GLN A 50 6.62 4.15 -5.41
N TRP A 51 7.04 4.49 -4.18
CA TRP A 51 8.42 4.36 -3.75
C TRP A 51 8.75 2.93 -3.33
N HIS A 52 9.42 2.21 -4.24
CA HIS A 52 9.95 0.86 -4.01
C HIS A 52 11.26 0.92 -3.21
N ILE A 53 11.46 -0.03 -2.29
CA ILE A 53 12.65 -0.07 -1.43
C ILE A 53 13.39 -1.39 -1.68
N PRO A 54 14.73 -1.37 -1.67
CA PRO A 54 15.51 -2.59 -1.53
C PRO A 54 14.99 -3.42 -0.36
N THR A 55 14.63 -4.67 -0.65
CA THR A 55 13.95 -5.55 0.30
C THR A 55 14.64 -6.91 0.34
N THR A 56 14.77 -7.47 1.53
CA THR A 56 15.28 -8.83 1.72
C THR A 56 14.24 -9.82 1.25
N VAL A 57 14.61 -10.70 0.34
CA VAL A 57 13.74 -11.74 -0.21
C VAL A 57 14.40 -13.10 0.01
N ARG A 58 13.58 -14.07 0.38
CA ARG A 58 13.94 -15.49 0.33
C ARG A 58 13.01 -16.18 -0.63
N VAL A 59 13.57 -16.78 -1.66
CA VAL A 59 12.81 -17.36 -2.74
C VAL A 59 13.21 -18.81 -2.93
N SER A 60 12.22 -19.67 -3.10
CA SER A 60 12.39 -21.05 -3.53
C SER A 60 11.83 -21.19 -4.94
N VAL A 61 12.66 -21.67 -5.85
CA VAL A 61 12.31 -21.88 -7.26
C VAL A 61 12.49 -23.35 -7.61
N THR A 62 11.48 -23.92 -8.25
CA THR A 62 11.52 -25.29 -8.76
C THR A 62 11.59 -25.27 -10.28
N TYR A 63 12.63 -25.90 -10.83
CA TYR A 63 12.85 -26.11 -12.26
C TYR A 63 12.54 -27.55 -12.65
N GLU A 64 12.06 -27.75 -13.86
CA GLU A 64 12.08 -29.06 -14.51
C GLU A 64 13.52 -29.41 -14.89
N ALA A 65 13.94 -30.63 -14.56
CA ALA A 65 15.31 -31.06 -14.76
C ALA A 65 15.56 -31.46 -16.22
N GLU A 66 16.10 -30.54 -17.01
CA GLU A 66 16.88 -30.89 -18.21
C GLU A 66 18.38 -30.89 -17.87
N ASP A 67 19.14 -31.76 -18.54
CA ASP A 67 20.48 -32.28 -18.20
C ASP A 67 21.32 -31.52 -17.14
N ILE A 68 21.65 -32.27 -16.09
CA ILE A 68 22.23 -31.88 -14.79
C ILE A 68 23.69 -31.37 -14.90
N GLU A 69 24.27 -31.28 -16.09
CA GLU A 69 25.69 -31.00 -16.27
C GLU A 69 26.10 -29.55 -15.95
N HIS A 70 25.13 -28.63 -15.77
CA HIS A 70 25.40 -27.18 -15.67
C HIS A 70 24.89 -26.51 -14.38
N VAL A 71 24.60 -27.27 -13.31
CA VAL A 71 24.02 -26.73 -12.06
C VAL A 71 24.87 -25.60 -11.46
N ASP A 72 26.19 -25.73 -11.43
CA ASP A 72 27.07 -24.69 -10.88
C ASP A 72 27.00 -23.38 -11.69
N SER A 73 26.91 -23.48 -13.02
CA SER A 73 26.78 -22.32 -13.90
C SER A 73 25.43 -21.61 -13.73
N ILE A 74 24.36 -22.38 -13.45
CA ILE A 74 23.04 -21.87 -13.14
C ILE A 74 23.08 -21.12 -11.80
N ILE A 75 23.71 -21.71 -10.78
CA ILE A 75 23.89 -21.07 -9.47
C ILE A 75 24.64 -19.75 -9.61
N ASP A 76 25.75 -19.72 -10.37
CA ASP A 76 26.55 -18.50 -10.55
C ASP A 76 25.79 -17.41 -11.30
N SER A 77 25.00 -17.77 -12.31
CA SER A 77 24.12 -16.83 -13.01
C SER A 77 23.04 -16.26 -12.07
N MET A 78 22.43 -17.10 -11.24
CA MET A 78 21.42 -16.67 -10.26
C MET A 78 22.00 -15.73 -9.20
N LYS A 79 23.27 -15.90 -8.79
CA LYS A 79 23.92 -15.01 -7.81
C LYS A 79 23.98 -13.55 -8.26
N ILE A 80 24.06 -13.32 -9.58
CA ILE A 80 24.08 -11.99 -10.19
C ILE A 80 22.70 -11.51 -10.66
N GLY A 81 21.65 -12.31 -10.45
CA GLY A 81 20.27 -11.95 -10.78
C GLY A 81 19.79 -12.44 -12.15
N GLU A 82 20.58 -13.26 -12.84
CA GLU A 82 20.20 -13.87 -14.12
C GLU A 82 19.58 -15.24 -13.88
N PHE A 83 18.27 -15.35 -14.14
CA PHE A 83 17.51 -16.58 -13.95
C PHE A 83 17.20 -17.21 -15.30
N PRO A 84 17.57 -18.49 -15.54
CA PRO A 84 17.23 -19.16 -16.77
C PRO A 84 15.71 -19.24 -16.93
N SER A 85 15.20 -18.84 -18.09
CA SER A 85 13.76 -18.74 -18.37
C SER A 85 13.12 -20.09 -18.73
N ALA A 86 13.91 -21.15 -18.89
CA ALA A 86 13.40 -22.47 -19.24
C ALA A 86 12.85 -23.16 -17.98
N LEU A 87 11.54 -23.40 -17.96
CA LEU A 87 10.87 -24.42 -17.12
C LEU A 87 10.80 -24.13 -15.61
N ILE A 88 10.56 -22.88 -15.20
CA ILE A 88 10.19 -22.58 -13.81
C ILE A 88 8.74 -23.07 -13.55
N LYS A 89 8.60 -24.20 -12.88
CA LYS A 89 7.30 -24.79 -12.50
C LYS A 89 6.62 -23.97 -11.41
N THR A 90 7.33 -23.79 -10.30
CA THR A 90 6.81 -23.12 -9.10
C THR A 90 7.83 -22.14 -8.55
N PHE A 91 7.31 -21.02 -8.08
CA PHE A 91 8.07 -19.96 -7.45
C PHE A 91 7.36 -19.55 -6.17
N LEU A 92 8.12 -19.51 -5.08
CA LEU A 92 7.63 -19.19 -3.76
C LEU A 92 8.52 -18.09 -3.16
N ILE A 93 7.97 -16.90 -2.97
CA ILE A 93 8.67 -15.77 -2.33
C ILE A 93 8.19 -15.57 -0.90
N HIS A 94 9.15 -15.38 -0.01
CA HIS A 94 8.99 -14.95 1.36
C HIS A 94 9.75 -13.65 1.59
N TYR A 95 9.23 -12.81 2.49
CA TYR A 95 9.89 -11.58 2.92
C TYR A 95 10.31 -11.75 4.38
N PRO A 96 11.58 -12.09 4.67
CA PRO A 96 12.04 -12.36 6.04
C PRO A 96 11.83 -11.17 6.99
N ASP A 97 11.97 -9.94 6.47
CA ASP A 97 11.75 -8.71 7.24
C ASP A 97 10.27 -8.51 7.64
N PHE A 98 9.35 -9.24 7.00
CA PHE A 98 7.91 -9.18 7.22
C PHE A 98 7.36 -10.60 7.41
N PRO A 99 7.66 -11.29 8.52
CA PRO A 99 7.30 -12.70 8.71
C PRO A 99 5.78 -12.94 8.78
N LYS A 100 4.99 -11.88 9.00
CA LYS A 100 3.52 -11.94 8.98
C LYS A 100 2.94 -11.81 7.56
N SER A 101 3.75 -11.45 6.57
CA SER A 101 3.32 -11.38 5.18
C SER A 101 3.04 -12.78 4.64
N ARG A 102 1.98 -12.91 3.84
CA ARG A 102 1.65 -14.20 3.24
C ARG A 102 2.67 -14.51 2.13
N PRO A 103 3.18 -15.75 2.06
CA PRO A 103 4.02 -16.14 0.94
C PRO A 103 3.23 -16.04 -0.36
N ILE A 104 3.91 -15.63 -1.43
CA ILE A 104 3.30 -15.54 -2.76
C ILE A 104 3.82 -16.72 -3.56
N THR A 105 2.90 -17.61 -3.93
CA THR A 105 3.17 -18.73 -4.83
C THR A 105 2.73 -18.35 -6.24
N MET A 106 3.61 -18.56 -7.21
CA MET A 106 3.32 -18.36 -8.63
C MET A 106 3.76 -19.59 -9.42
N THR A 107 3.02 -19.90 -10.48
CA THR A 107 3.29 -20.99 -11.42
C THR A 107 3.32 -20.44 -12.85
N ASN A 108 3.85 -21.22 -13.80
CA ASN A 108 3.92 -20.87 -15.23
C ASN A 108 4.66 -19.55 -15.48
N ILE A 109 5.87 -19.44 -14.94
CA ILE A 109 6.69 -18.25 -15.06
C ILE A 109 7.51 -18.34 -16.34
N THR A 110 7.42 -17.29 -17.16
CA THR A 110 8.16 -17.20 -18.43
C THR A 110 9.46 -16.45 -18.27
N ARG A 111 9.53 -15.51 -17.33
CA ARG A 111 10.74 -14.72 -17.07
C ARG A 111 10.75 -14.17 -15.65
N ILE A 112 11.94 -14.15 -15.06
CA ILE A 112 12.21 -13.50 -13.79
C ILE A 112 13.30 -12.46 -14.04
N ASP A 113 13.01 -11.19 -13.77
CA ASP A 113 13.98 -10.11 -13.80
C ASP A 113 14.30 -9.72 -12.36
N VAL A 114 15.55 -9.93 -11.94
CA VAL A 114 16.02 -9.58 -10.60
C VAL A 114 17.23 -8.68 -10.71
N ARG A 115 17.18 -7.54 -10.03
CA ARG A 115 18.35 -6.70 -9.82
C ARG A 115 18.72 -6.78 -8.35
N PRO A 116 19.79 -7.52 -7.99
CA PRO A 116 20.19 -7.60 -6.61
C PRO A 116 20.98 -6.34 -6.22
N ALA A 117 20.84 -5.89 -4.97
CA ALA A 117 21.63 -4.76 -4.43
C ALA A 117 23.08 -5.16 -4.13
N GLY A 118 23.38 -6.45 -4.17
CA GLY A 118 24.69 -7.07 -3.96
C GLY A 118 24.67 -8.52 -4.50
N THR A 119 25.59 -9.37 -4.08
CA THR A 119 25.55 -10.80 -4.46
C THR A 119 24.45 -11.54 -3.69
N LEU A 120 23.60 -12.28 -4.40
CA LEU A 120 22.63 -13.17 -3.77
C LEU A 120 23.32 -14.44 -3.25
N LYS A 121 22.83 -14.97 -2.13
CA LYS A 121 23.18 -16.32 -1.69
C LYS A 121 22.26 -17.29 -2.40
N VAL A 122 22.82 -18.27 -3.10
CA VAL A 122 22.04 -19.26 -3.87
C VAL A 122 22.52 -20.65 -3.45
N GLU A 123 21.58 -21.51 -3.12
CA GLU A 123 21.81 -22.88 -2.65
C GLU A 123 20.90 -23.85 -3.43
N ALA A 124 21.47 -24.98 -3.85
CA ALA A 124 20.68 -26.10 -4.36
C ALA A 124 20.13 -26.90 -3.18
N VAL A 125 18.81 -26.87 -2.99
CA VAL A 125 18.12 -27.47 -1.83
C VAL A 125 17.93 -28.97 -2.01
N GLY A 126 17.82 -29.43 -3.26
CA GLY A 126 17.73 -30.85 -3.57
C GLY A 126 17.25 -31.12 -4.98
N GLN A 127 17.50 -32.34 -5.43
CA GLN A 127 17.02 -32.89 -6.68
C GLN A 127 16.02 -34.00 -6.36
N ASP A 128 14.80 -33.88 -6.87
CA ASP A 128 13.85 -34.99 -6.87
C ASP A 128 14.01 -35.75 -8.19
N ILE A 129 14.73 -36.87 -8.13
CA ILE A 129 15.03 -37.72 -9.28
C ILE A 129 13.75 -38.39 -9.81
N HIS A 130 12.75 -38.64 -8.95
CA HIS A 130 11.49 -39.26 -9.36
C HIS A 130 10.56 -38.28 -10.06
N GLN A 131 10.59 -37.01 -9.68
CA GLN A 131 9.77 -35.96 -10.28
C GLN A 131 10.48 -35.15 -11.38
N GLN A 132 11.77 -35.44 -11.62
CA GLN A 132 12.64 -34.67 -12.50
C GLN A 132 12.59 -33.17 -12.15
N GLU A 133 12.80 -32.86 -10.87
CA GLU A 133 12.75 -31.48 -10.38
C GLU A 133 14.04 -31.08 -9.67
N MET A 134 14.50 -29.86 -9.94
CA MET A 134 15.58 -29.22 -9.20
C MET A 134 15.06 -28.04 -8.41
N ARG A 135 15.41 -27.96 -7.13
CA ARG A 135 14.99 -26.88 -6.24
C ARG A 135 16.18 -26.01 -5.88
N PHE A 136 16.06 -24.73 -6.20
CA PHE A 136 17.01 -23.70 -5.79
C PHE A 136 16.35 -22.80 -4.75
N GLN A 137 17.14 -22.38 -3.78
CA GLN A 137 16.76 -21.34 -2.84
C GLN A 137 17.75 -20.21 -2.95
N PHE A 138 17.25 -18.98 -3.02
CA PHE A 138 18.08 -17.80 -2.94
C PHE A 138 17.62 -16.82 -1.88
N ASP A 139 18.59 -16.14 -1.28
CA ASP A 139 18.41 -15.19 -0.19
C ASP A 139 19.29 -13.96 -0.44
N GLY A 140 18.71 -12.77 -0.33
CA GLY A 140 19.45 -11.52 -0.44
C GLY A 140 18.56 -10.29 -0.60
N ILE A 141 19.20 -9.14 -0.74
CA ILE A 141 18.51 -7.85 -0.93
C ILE A 141 18.37 -7.57 -2.42
N VAL A 142 17.15 -7.26 -2.85
CA VAL A 142 16.81 -6.98 -4.25
C VAL A 142 16.25 -5.57 -4.40
N GLU A 143 16.71 -4.86 -5.45
CA GLU A 143 16.24 -3.52 -5.84
C GLU A 143 15.19 -3.54 -6.96
N LEU A 144 15.15 -4.63 -7.73
CA LEU A 144 14.12 -4.92 -8.72
C LEU A 144 13.76 -6.40 -8.62
N PHE A 145 12.47 -6.70 -8.54
CA PHE A 145 11.99 -8.07 -8.57
C PHE A 145 10.70 -8.16 -9.37
N ARG A 146 10.81 -8.56 -10.65
CA ARG A 146 9.66 -8.68 -11.55
C ARG A 146 9.53 -10.09 -12.07
N VAL A 147 8.29 -10.58 -12.05
CA VAL A 147 7.95 -11.89 -12.57
C VAL A 147 6.95 -11.70 -13.70
N ARG A 148 7.27 -12.28 -14.84
CA ARG A 148 6.39 -12.35 -16.00
C ARG A 148 5.86 -13.77 -16.15
N THR A 149 4.55 -13.85 -16.29
CA THR A 149 3.84 -15.06 -16.73
C THR A 149 3.28 -14.81 -18.13
N ALA A 150 2.67 -15.82 -18.75
CA ALA A 150 2.04 -15.67 -20.07
C ALA A 150 0.97 -14.57 -20.12
N THR A 151 0.31 -14.27 -18.98
CA THR A 151 -0.85 -13.36 -18.93
C THR A 151 -0.61 -12.10 -18.12
N LYS A 152 0.44 -12.05 -17.29
CA LYS A 152 0.65 -10.95 -16.33
C LYS A 152 2.12 -10.61 -16.16
N ASN A 153 2.39 -9.33 -15.93
CA ASN A 153 3.66 -8.85 -15.43
C ASN A 153 3.43 -8.31 -14.02
N ARG A 154 4.17 -8.83 -13.03
CA ARG A 154 3.97 -8.47 -11.62
C ARG A 154 5.29 -8.03 -11.00
N ASP A 155 5.28 -6.83 -10.43
CA ASP A 155 6.34 -6.38 -9.52
C ASP A 155 6.06 -6.97 -8.13
N LEU A 156 7.07 -7.62 -7.54
CA LEU A 156 6.99 -8.28 -6.24
C LEU A 156 7.78 -7.53 -5.17
N LEU A 157 8.27 -6.33 -5.45
CA LEU A 157 8.89 -5.50 -4.42
C LEU A 157 7.86 -4.91 -3.48
N LEU A 158 8.24 -4.83 -2.20
CA LEU A 158 7.46 -4.11 -1.21
C LEU A 158 7.72 -2.61 -1.31
N THR A 159 6.64 -1.85 -1.17
CA THR A 159 6.66 -0.39 -1.18
C THR A 159 6.91 0.16 0.22
N ARG A 160 7.26 1.46 0.33
CA ARG A 160 7.27 2.19 1.62
C ARG A 160 5.92 2.13 2.32
N PHE A 161 4.85 2.15 1.54
CA PHE A 161 3.50 2.01 2.07
C PHE A 161 3.28 0.65 2.75
N ASP A 162 3.72 -0.44 2.13
CA ASP A 162 3.62 -1.77 2.73
C ASP A 162 4.37 -1.84 4.06
N ARG A 163 5.58 -1.26 4.14
CA ARG A 163 6.33 -1.18 5.41
C ARG A 163 5.59 -0.36 6.47
N LEU A 164 4.96 0.74 6.07
CA LEU A 164 4.19 1.59 6.97
C LEU A 164 2.99 0.82 7.55
N LEU A 165 2.27 0.08 6.70
CA LEU A 165 1.14 -0.75 7.13
C LEU A 165 1.54 -1.85 8.13
N HIS A 166 2.73 -2.44 7.95
CA HIS A 166 3.22 -3.48 8.86
C HIS A 166 3.82 -2.91 10.17
N SER A 167 4.04 -1.59 10.26
CA SER A 167 4.61 -0.93 11.44
C SER A 167 3.53 -0.20 12.24
N GLN A 168 3.07 -0.83 13.33
CA GLN A 168 2.09 -0.23 14.26
C GLN A 168 2.55 1.14 14.79
N LYS A 169 3.85 1.31 15.07
CA LYS A 169 4.40 2.58 15.56
C LYS A 169 4.31 3.69 14.51
N ALA A 170 4.56 3.36 13.23
CA ALA A 170 4.48 4.32 12.14
C ALA A 170 3.03 4.78 11.88
N LEU A 171 2.08 3.84 11.89
CA LEU A 171 0.65 4.14 11.78
C LEU A 171 0.18 5.04 12.93
N LEU A 172 0.57 4.72 14.17
CA LEU A 172 0.19 5.51 15.33
C LEU A 172 0.81 6.92 15.29
N GLY A 173 2.06 7.03 14.85
CA GLY A 173 2.72 8.32 14.62
C GLY A 173 2.00 9.18 13.57
N LEU A 174 1.60 8.57 12.45
CA LEU A 174 0.84 9.24 11.39
C LEU A 174 -0.52 9.75 11.90
N LEU A 175 -1.22 8.92 12.70
CA LEU A 175 -2.50 9.27 13.29
C LEU A 175 -2.37 10.41 14.30
N MET A 176 -1.35 10.36 15.16
CA MET A 176 -1.06 11.45 16.12
C MET A 176 -0.73 12.76 15.40
N LEU A 177 0.09 12.70 14.34
CA LEU A 177 0.42 13.87 13.53
C LEU A 177 -0.86 14.47 12.91
N TRP A 178 -1.73 13.63 12.36
CA TRP A 178 -3.01 14.06 11.79
C TRP A 178 -3.91 14.71 12.84
N LEU A 179 -4.03 14.14 14.04
CA LEU A 179 -4.81 14.70 15.15
C LEU A 179 -4.28 16.07 15.57
N VAL A 180 -2.96 16.24 15.68
CA VAL A 180 -2.34 17.53 16.04
C VAL A 180 -2.62 18.59 14.98
N PHE A 181 -2.42 18.29 13.69
CA PHE A 181 -2.72 19.24 12.62
C PHE A 181 -4.20 19.60 12.56
N THR A 182 -5.08 18.61 12.72
CA THR A 182 -6.53 18.82 12.75
C THR A 182 -6.93 19.68 13.95
N GLY A 183 -6.38 19.41 15.14
CA GLY A 183 -6.62 20.20 16.35
C GLY A 183 -6.15 21.66 16.21
N ILE A 184 -4.95 21.89 15.66
CA ILE A 184 -4.45 23.26 15.39
C ILE A 184 -5.33 23.97 14.36
N GLY A 185 -5.78 23.26 13.32
CA GLY A 185 -6.72 23.77 12.32
C GLY A 185 -8.02 24.26 12.97
N TRP A 186 -8.66 23.40 13.77
CA TRP A 186 -9.88 23.74 14.52
C TRP A 186 -9.66 24.89 15.49
N PHE A 187 -8.55 24.93 16.22
CA PHE A 187 -8.24 26.02 17.15
C PHE A 187 -8.12 27.38 16.43
N LYS A 188 -7.49 27.41 15.24
CA LYS A 188 -7.42 28.63 14.41
C LYS A 188 -8.81 29.07 13.95
N VAL A 189 -9.66 28.13 13.52
CA VAL A 189 -11.05 28.43 13.12
C VAL A 189 -11.85 28.98 14.30
N TYR A 190 -11.78 28.31 15.45
CA TYR A 190 -12.45 28.73 16.69
C TYR A 190 -12.02 30.14 17.13
N LYS A 191 -10.71 30.42 17.14
CA LYS A 191 -10.17 31.75 17.46
C LYS A 191 -10.60 32.82 16.43
N GLY A 192 -10.75 32.43 15.17
CA GLY A 192 -11.27 33.30 14.11
C GLY A 192 -12.75 33.66 14.28
N LEU A 193 -13.56 32.71 14.77
CA LEU A 193 -14.98 32.94 15.09
C LEU A 193 -15.16 33.81 16.35
N LEU A 194 -14.33 33.65 17.37
CA LEU A 194 -14.38 34.44 18.61
C LEU A 194 -13.98 35.92 18.44
N LYS A 195 -13.19 36.24 17.41
CA LYS A 195 -12.78 37.62 17.11
C LYS A 195 -13.74 38.36 16.17
N SER A 196 -14.83 37.72 15.77
CA SER A 196 -15.78 38.17 14.75
C SER A 196 -17.11 38.59 15.35
#